data_AF-M3RET2-F1
#
_entry.id   AF-M3RET2-F1
#
_cell.length_a   1.000
_cell.length_b   1.000
_cell.length_c   1.000
_cell.angle_alpha   90.00
_cell.angle_beta   90.00
_cell.angle_gamma   90.00
#
_symmetry.space_group_name_H-M   'P 1'
#
loop_
_entity.id
_entity.type
_entity.pdbx_description
1 polymer ?
#
loop_
_entity_poly.entity_id
_entity_poly.type
_entity_poly.pdbx_seq_one_letter_code
_entity_poly.pdbx_strand_id
1 'polypeptide(L)'
;KKRFLLSLSLSLSLAVPSLHAEDNGFFIGAGYQIGEAVQMVKNTGELKELNEKYEQLNQYLNQVASLRQSIQNANNIELVNSSLNYLKSFTNNNYNSTTQSPIFNAVQAVITSVLGFWSLYAGNYFTFFVGSGNQVSNVQGNPPFSTIINNCPGLENCAMNQTTYNEMKKLAESLQAAQTNATTKGNNLCALSGCATTEGQNPPNSTVSSALETAQKLMDLIANTKTAMMWKNIVISGVSNASGAITSTNYPTQYAVFNNIKAMIPILQQAVTLSQNNHTLSTSLQAQATGTQTNPNFAKDIYAFAQNQKQIISYAQDIFNLFSSIPKDQYNYLEKAYLKIPNAGSTPTNPYRQVVNLNQEIQTIQNNVSYYGNRVDSALSVARDVYNLKSNEAEIVTAYSSANNL
;
A
#
# COMPACT_ATOMS: atom_id res chain seq x y z
N LYS A 1 -21.90 26.60 32.54
CA LYS A 1 -20.51 26.41 32.03
C LYS A 1 -20.47 26.99 30.61
N LYS A 2 -19.59 27.97 30.40
CA LYS A 2 -19.61 28.96 29.29
C LYS A 2 -19.44 28.30 27.91
N ARG A 3 -20.34 28.65 26.98
CA ARG A 3 -20.18 28.54 25.52
C ARG A 3 -19.55 29.83 25.02
N PHE A 4 -18.55 29.75 24.16
CA PHE A 4 -18.11 30.87 23.32
C PHE A 4 -18.12 30.39 21.88
N LEU A 5 -19.16 30.81 21.14
CA LEU A 5 -19.20 30.82 19.68
C LEU A 5 -19.17 32.32 19.32
N LEU A 6 -18.09 32.79 18.71
CA LEU A 6 -18.05 34.11 18.08
C LEU A 6 -18.06 33.90 16.57
N SER A 7 -19.24 34.10 15.98
CA SER A 7 -19.43 34.35 14.57
C SER A 7 -19.43 35.85 14.35
N LEU A 8 -18.43 36.39 13.63
CA LEU A 8 -18.44 37.77 13.15
C LEU A 8 -18.50 37.74 11.62
N SER A 9 -19.68 38.00 11.08
CA SER A 9 -19.92 38.27 9.66
C SER A 9 -19.86 39.77 9.43
N LEU A 10 -18.87 40.26 8.69
CA LEU A 10 -18.80 41.65 8.23
C LEU A 10 -18.80 41.68 6.70
N SER A 11 -19.97 41.94 6.12
CA SER A 11 -20.16 42.21 4.69
C SER A 11 -19.89 43.69 4.42
N LEU A 12 -18.85 44.00 3.63
CA LEU A 12 -18.57 45.34 3.14
C LEU A 12 -18.89 45.41 1.64
N SER A 13 -19.98 46.08 1.29
CA SER A 13 -20.36 46.38 -0.09
C SER A 13 -19.81 47.75 -0.49
N LEU A 14 -18.96 47.78 -1.51
CA LEU A 14 -18.50 49.00 -2.18
C LEU A 14 -19.55 49.44 -3.20
N ALA A 15 -19.93 50.72 -3.17
CA ALA A 15 -20.55 51.39 -4.29
C ALA A 15 -20.09 52.86 -4.34
N VAL A 16 -19.39 53.21 -5.42
CA VAL A 16 -19.01 54.57 -5.81
C VAL A 16 -20.20 55.22 -6.52
N PRO A 17 -20.34 56.55 -6.45
CA PRO A 17 -20.65 57.25 -7.69
C PRO A 17 -19.71 58.42 -7.94
N SER A 18 -19.23 58.47 -9.18
CA SER A 18 -18.70 59.67 -9.83
C SER A 18 -19.80 60.73 -9.90
N LEU A 19 -19.50 61.97 -9.52
CA LEU A 19 -20.28 63.14 -9.93
C LEU A 19 -19.37 64.35 -10.11
N HIS A 20 -19.67 65.05 -11.18
CA HIS A 20 -18.97 66.18 -11.77
C HIS A 20 -18.88 67.40 -10.85
N ALA A 21 -17.79 68.15 -11.04
CA ALA A 21 -17.62 69.50 -10.56
C ALA A 21 -18.57 70.45 -11.30
N GLU A 22 -19.34 71.22 -10.54
CA GLU A 22 -19.83 72.53 -10.98
C GLU A 22 -19.69 73.53 -9.81
N ASP A 23 -19.33 74.74 -10.23
CA ASP A 23 -18.93 75.91 -9.45
C ASP A 23 -19.87 76.25 -8.29
N ASN A 24 -19.27 76.56 -7.13
CA ASN A 24 -19.54 77.73 -6.27
C ASN A 24 -19.34 77.43 -4.78
N GLY A 25 -18.24 77.97 -4.26
CA GLY A 25 -18.18 78.48 -2.89
C GLY A 25 -17.86 77.46 -1.79
N PHE A 26 -17.06 77.96 -0.83
CA PHE A 26 -16.92 77.46 0.54
C PHE A 26 -15.81 76.43 0.82
N PHE A 27 -14.58 76.95 0.97
CA PHE A 27 -13.50 76.30 1.70
C PHE A 27 -13.76 76.36 3.22
N ILE A 28 -14.69 75.58 3.76
CA ILE A 28 -14.66 75.19 5.18
C ILE A 28 -15.11 73.73 5.26
N GLY A 29 -14.21 72.85 5.72
CA GLY A 29 -14.59 71.51 6.15
C GLY A 29 -13.79 70.32 5.61
N ALA A 30 -12.79 70.52 4.74
CA ALA A 30 -11.94 69.40 4.33
C ALA A 30 -11.08 68.85 5.49
N GLY A 31 -10.76 69.64 6.51
CA GLY A 31 -9.93 69.17 7.65
C GLY A 31 -10.63 68.19 8.61
N TYR A 32 -11.94 68.31 8.81
CA TYR A 32 -12.69 67.51 9.79
C TYR A 32 -13.21 66.19 9.18
N GLN A 33 -13.74 66.20 7.95
CA GLN A 33 -14.14 64.97 7.25
C GLN A 33 -12.95 64.13 6.78
N ILE A 34 -11.81 64.74 6.41
CA ILE A 34 -10.56 64.00 6.17
C ILE A 34 -9.98 63.52 7.51
N GLY A 35 -10.13 64.28 8.61
CA GLY A 35 -9.74 63.85 9.95
C GLY A 35 -10.48 62.60 10.43
N GLU A 36 -11.82 62.56 10.31
CA GLU A 36 -12.62 61.40 10.69
C GLU A 36 -12.48 60.21 9.74
N ALA A 37 -12.32 60.42 8.42
CA ALA A 37 -12.06 59.34 7.46
C ALA A 37 -10.63 58.78 7.57
N VAL A 38 -9.61 59.62 7.78
CA VAL A 38 -8.22 59.18 8.07
C VAL A 38 -8.16 58.51 9.44
N GLN A 39 -8.91 58.98 10.43
CA GLN A 39 -9.01 58.32 11.73
C GLN A 39 -9.77 56.99 11.63
N MET A 40 -10.84 56.88 10.84
CA MET A 40 -11.51 55.59 10.57
C MET A 40 -10.58 54.63 9.83
N VAL A 41 -9.86 55.07 8.79
CA VAL A 41 -8.89 54.24 8.05
C VAL A 41 -7.73 53.81 8.96
N LYS A 42 -7.19 54.72 9.78
CA LYS A 42 -6.21 54.38 10.82
C LYS A 42 -6.76 53.39 11.84
N ASN A 43 -7.96 53.61 12.36
CA ASN A 43 -8.60 52.70 13.31
C ASN A 43 -8.87 51.32 12.67
N THR A 44 -9.21 51.23 11.38
CA THR A 44 -9.32 49.94 10.66
C THR A 44 -7.97 49.29 10.37
N GLY A 45 -6.92 50.07 10.14
CA GLY A 45 -5.55 49.59 10.00
C GLY A 45 -5.00 49.05 11.32
N GLU A 46 -5.21 49.77 12.42
CA GLU A 46 -4.86 49.37 13.79
C GLU A 46 -5.65 48.13 14.23
N LEU A 47 -6.95 48.03 13.90
CA LEU A 47 -7.75 46.83 14.14
C LEU A 47 -7.27 45.63 13.33
N LYS A 48 -6.87 45.85 12.07
CA LYS A 48 -6.29 44.80 11.23
C LYS A 48 -4.95 44.33 11.79
N GLU A 49 -4.06 45.25 12.17
CA GLU A 49 -2.78 44.96 12.81
C GLU A 49 -2.98 44.21 14.14
N LEU A 50 -3.96 44.62 14.95
CA LEU A 50 -4.31 43.93 16.19
C LEU A 50 -4.81 42.51 15.92
N ASN A 51 -5.66 42.31 14.91
CA ASN A 51 -6.13 40.97 14.53
C ASN A 51 -4.97 40.08 14.06
N GLU A 52 -4.07 40.60 13.23
CA GLU A 52 -2.87 39.88 12.78
C GLU A 52 -1.97 39.50 13.97
N LYS A 53 -1.77 40.40 14.94
CA LYS A 53 -1.05 40.09 16.20
C LYS A 53 -1.76 39.02 17.02
N TYR A 54 -3.09 39.04 17.12
CA TYR A 54 -3.84 37.99 17.82
C TYR A 54 -3.73 36.62 17.13
N GLU A 55 -3.82 36.58 15.80
CA GLU A 55 -3.62 35.35 15.03
C GLU A 55 -2.20 34.80 15.21
N GLN A 56 -1.20 35.68 15.16
CA GLN A 56 0.21 35.31 15.36
C GLN A 56 0.47 34.83 16.80
N LEU A 57 -0.10 35.48 17.82
CA LEU A 57 -0.01 35.03 19.20
C LEU A 57 -0.66 33.65 19.37
N ASN A 58 -1.83 33.44 18.78
CA ASN A 58 -2.50 32.14 18.82
C ASN A 58 -1.65 31.04 18.15
N GLN A 59 -0.97 31.34 17.04
CA GLN A 59 -0.03 30.42 16.41
C GLN A 59 1.15 30.07 17.33
N TYR A 60 1.78 31.07 17.97
CA TYR A 60 2.87 30.81 18.91
C TYR A 60 2.44 30.00 20.14
N LEU A 61 1.27 30.30 20.72
CA LEU A 61 0.74 29.54 21.86
C LEU A 61 0.46 28.08 21.49
N ASN A 62 -0.09 27.84 20.30
CA ASN A 62 -0.30 26.48 19.79
C ASN A 62 1.04 25.76 19.55
N GLN A 63 2.05 26.46 19.03
CA GLN A 63 3.39 25.90 18.84
C GLN A 63 4.04 25.53 20.19
N VAL A 64 3.99 26.41 21.19
CA VAL A 64 4.50 26.15 22.54
C VAL A 64 3.78 24.94 23.17
N ALA A 65 2.45 24.86 23.04
CA ALA A 65 1.68 23.73 23.55
C ALA A 65 2.10 22.40 22.90
N SER A 66 2.26 22.37 21.57
CA SER A 66 2.73 21.20 20.84
C SER A 66 4.15 20.78 21.23
N LEU A 67 5.09 21.73 21.28
CA LEU A 67 6.47 21.47 21.66
C LEU A 67 6.59 20.97 23.10
N ARG A 68 5.80 21.56 24.02
CA ARG A 68 5.74 21.10 25.41
C ARG A 68 5.30 19.64 25.49
N GLN A 69 4.27 19.26 24.73
CA GLN A 69 3.80 17.88 24.70
C GLN A 69 4.87 16.94 24.15
N SER A 70 5.54 17.29 23.03
CA SER A 70 6.63 16.49 22.46
C SER A 70 7.81 16.32 23.42
N ILE A 71 8.24 17.38 24.11
CA ILE A 71 9.31 17.31 25.13
C ILE A 71 8.87 16.43 26.30
N GLN A 72 7.62 16.52 26.75
CA GLN A 72 7.08 15.66 27.79
C GLN A 72 7.06 14.18 27.36
N ASN A 73 6.65 13.89 26.13
CA ASN A 73 6.63 12.53 25.60
C ASN A 73 8.04 11.93 25.52
N ALA A 74 8.99 12.68 24.98
CA ALA A 74 10.38 12.26 24.85
C ALA A 74 11.06 11.99 26.21
N ASN A 75 10.68 12.74 27.24
CA ASN A 75 11.16 12.55 28.60
C ASN A 75 10.37 11.50 29.41
N ASN A 76 9.23 11.02 28.88
CA ASN A 76 8.45 9.96 29.50
C ASN A 76 9.03 8.57 29.13
N ILE A 77 9.91 8.06 29.99
CA ILE A 77 10.62 6.80 29.77
C ILE A 77 9.68 5.59 29.64
N GLU A 78 8.55 5.59 30.36
CA GLU A 78 7.55 4.53 30.28
C GLU A 78 6.89 4.52 28.90
N LEU A 79 6.51 5.70 28.40
CA LEU A 79 5.94 5.86 27.05
C LEU A 79 6.94 5.47 25.96
N VAL A 80 8.22 5.87 26.09
CA VAL A 80 9.29 5.51 25.15
C VAL A 80 9.53 4.00 25.14
N ASN A 81 9.67 3.37 26.30
CA ASN A 81 9.88 1.93 26.40
C ASN A 81 8.65 1.13 25.95
N SER A 82 7.45 1.60 26.25
CA SER A 82 6.19 1.00 25.75
C SER A 82 6.12 1.05 24.22
N SER A 83 6.47 2.19 23.62
CA SER A 83 6.54 2.36 22.17
C SER A 83 7.58 1.45 21.54
N LEU A 84 8.79 1.38 22.12
CA LEU A 84 9.84 0.48 21.66
C LEU A 84 9.43 -0.99 21.76
N ASN A 85 8.82 -1.40 22.87
CA ASN A 85 8.36 -2.78 23.07
C ASN A 85 7.29 -3.16 22.05
N TYR A 86 6.36 -2.24 21.74
CA TYR A 86 5.39 -2.44 20.67
C TYR A 86 6.08 -2.62 19.31
N LEU A 87 7.01 -1.72 18.95
CA LEU A 87 7.78 -1.78 17.70
C LEU A 87 8.58 -3.10 17.58
N LYS A 88 9.19 -3.58 18.67
CA LYS A 88 9.90 -4.88 18.71
C LYS A 88 8.93 -6.05 18.57
N SER A 89 7.77 -6.00 19.22
CA SER A 89 6.73 -7.03 19.14
C SER A 89 6.18 -7.17 17.71
N PHE A 90 5.87 -6.05 17.05
CA PHE A 90 5.49 -6.03 15.64
C PHE A 90 6.56 -6.69 14.77
N THR A 91 7.81 -6.25 14.91
CA THR A 91 8.93 -6.75 14.11
C THR A 91 9.14 -8.25 14.31
N ASN A 92 9.03 -8.75 15.54
CA ASN A 92 9.14 -10.19 15.83
C ASN A 92 8.01 -10.99 15.19
N ASN A 93 6.76 -10.51 15.27
CA ASN A 93 5.62 -11.18 14.65
C ASN A 93 5.74 -11.17 13.12
N ASN A 94 6.10 -10.03 12.53
CA ASN A 94 6.28 -9.90 11.09
C ASN A 94 7.43 -10.77 10.55
N TYR A 95 8.51 -10.93 11.32
CA TYR A 95 9.68 -11.69 10.90
C TYR A 95 9.53 -13.21 11.11
N ASN A 96 8.99 -13.65 12.26
CA ASN A 96 9.01 -15.05 12.66
C ASN A 96 7.68 -15.81 12.45
N SER A 97 6.55 -15.11 12.29
CA SER A 97 5.24 -15.76 12.19
C SER A 97 4.84 -16.05 10.75
N THR A 98 4.14 -17.16 10.53
CA THR A 98 3.45 -17.49 9.28
C THR A 98 1.94 -17.23 9.34
N THR A 99 1.44 -16.68 10.44
CA THR A 99 0.00 -16.44 10.65
C THR A 99 -0.29 -14.99 11.05
N GLN A 100 0.56 -14.42 11.89
CA GLN A 100 0.44 -13.06 12.42
C GLN A 100 1.33 -12.05 11.67
N SER A 101 2.07 -12.49 10.65
CA SER A 101 2.96 -11.62 9.89
C SER A 101 2.20 -10.91 8.75
N PRO A 102 2.10 -9.58 8.76
CA PRO A 102 1.47 -8.85 7.66
C PRO A 102 2.13 -9.11 6.31
N ILE A 103 3.47 -9.14 6.26
CA ILE A 103 4.19 -9.35 5.00
C ILE A 103 4.09 -10.80 4.54
N PHE A 104 4.14 -11.78 5.44
CA PHE A 104 3.91 -13.19 5.05
C PHE A 104 2.51 -13.39 4.46
N ASN A 105 1.48 -12.82 5.12
CA ASN A 105 0.10 -12.96 4.65
C ASN A 105 -0.10 -12.26 3.29
N ALA A 106 0.58 -11.13 3.06
CA ALA A 106 0.59 -10.46 1.76
C ALA A 106 1.31 -11.29 0.69
N VAL A 107 2.44 -11.94 1.03
CA VAL A 107 3.14 -12.87 0.12
C VAL A 107 2.25 -14.05 -0.27
N GLN A 108 1.50 -14.63 0.66
CA GLN A 108 0.53 -15.70 0.36
C GLN A 108 -0.50 -15.23 -0.66
N ALA A 109 -1.17 -14.09 -0.40
CA ALA A 109 -2.19 -13.56 -1.31
C ALA A 109 -1.64 -13.31 -2.72
N VAL A 110 -0.42 -12.75 -2.83
CA VAL A 110 0.19 -12.47 -4.12
C VAL A 110 0.57 -13.75 -4.86
N ILE A 111 1.18 -14.73 -4.19
CA ILE A 111 1.50 -16.03 -4.82
C ILE A 111 0.21 -16.75 -5.24
N THR A 112 -0.82 -16.74 -4.39
CA THR A 112 -2.15 -17.27 -4.71
C THR A 112 -2.73 -16.62 -5.95
N SER A 113 -2.61 -15.29 -6.08
CA SER A 113 -3.09 -14.56 -7.25
C SER A 113 -2.28 -14.84 -8.52
N VAL A 114 -0.96 -15.01 -8.42
CA VAL A 114 -0.09 -15.36 -9.56
C VAL A 114 -0.46 -16.75 -10.10
N LEU A 115 -0.61 -17.74 -9.21
CA LEU A 115 -1.02 -19.10 -9.59
C LEU A 115 -2.48 -19.15 -10.05
N GLY A 116 -3.36 -18.33 -9.47
CA GLY A 116 -4.73 -18.12 -9.93
C GLY A 116 -4.77 -17.58 -11.36
N PHE A 117 -3.98 -16.55 -11.66
CA PHE A 117 -3.83 -16.01 -13.01
C PHE A 117 -3.25 -17.04 -13.97
N TRP A 118 -2.22 -17.79 -13.57
CA TRP A 118 -1.68 -18.90 -14.38
C TRP A 118 -2.74 -19.96 -14.70
N SER A 119 -3.59 -20.30 -13.73
CA SER A 119 -4.73 -21.22 -13.92
C SER A 119 -5.71 -20.69 -14.98
N LEU A 120 -5.99 -19.38 -14.98
CA LEU A 120 -6.82 -18.73 -16.00
C LEU A 120 -6.14 -18.69 -17.36
N TYR A 121 -4.87 -18.28 -17.42
CA TYR A 121 -4.11 -18.07 -18.66
C TYR A 121 -3.81 -19.39 -19.37
N ALA A 122 -3.27 -20.37 -18.65
CA ALA A 122 -2.96 -21.71 -19.13
C ALA A 122 -3.80 -22.74 -18.36
N GLY A 123 -3.34 -23.16 -17.18
CA GLY A 123 -4.01 -24.13 -16.33
C GLY A 123 -4.37 -25.42 -17.07
N ASN A 124 -5.63 -25.82 -16.97
CA ASN A 124 -6.14 -27.05 -17.56
C ASN A 124 -6.65 -26.92 -19.01
N TYR A 125 -6.80 -25.69 -19.51
CA TYR A 125 -7.28 -25.39 -20.85
C TYR A 125 -6.82 -24.00 -21.27
N PHE A 126 -5.90 -23.90 -22.22
CA PHE A 126 -5.19 -22.66 -22.44
C PHE A 126 -6.05 -21.61 -23.13
N THR A 127 -5.72 -20.35 -22.85
CA THR A 127 -6.27 -19.17 -23.56
C THR A 127 -5.47 -18.82 -24.81
N PHE A 128 -4.50 -19.65 -25.16
CA PHE A 128 -3.63 -19.54 -26.33
C PHE A 128 -3.39 -20.93 -26.91
N PHE A 129 -2.95 -21.01 -28.14
CA PHE A 129 -2.58 -22.27 -28.79
C PHE A 129 -1.09 -22.52 -28.66
N VAL A 130 -0.67 -23.75 -28.36
CA VAL A 130 0.74 -24.14 -28.35
C VAL A 130 1.08 -24.95 -29.60
N GLY A 131 1.99 -24.45 -30.42
CA GLY A 131 2.38 -25.09 -31.66
C GLY A 131 3.20 -24.19 -32.57
N SER A 132 3.53 -24.69 -33.76
CA SER A 132 4.24 -23.95 -34.81
C SER A 132 3.63 -24.21 -36.17
N GLY A 133 3.26 -23.15 -36.89
CA GLY A 133 2.55 -23.28 -38.18
C GLY A 133 1.29 -24.13 -38.05
N ASN A 134 1.19 -25.20 -38.85
CA ASN A 134 0.07 -26.14 -38.83
C ASN A 134 0.25 -27.31 -37.84
N GLN A 135 1.33 -27.32 -37.05
CA GLN A 135 1.66 -28.42 -36.13
C GLN A 135 1.17 -28.10 -34.71
N VAL A 136 0.31 -28.97 -34.19
CA VAL A 136 -0.21 -28.89 -32.82
C VAL A 136 0.78 -29.59 -31.88
N SER A 137 1.23 -28.89 -30.84
CA SER A 137 2.03 -29.53 -29.79
C SER A 137 1.16 -30.43 -28.91
N ASN A 138 1.63 -31.66 -28.66
CA ASN A 138 0.97 -32.61 -27.77
C ASN A 138 1.23 -32.27 -26.29
N VAL A 139 0.59 -31.22 -25.79
CA VAL A 139 0.64 -30.80 -24.39
C VAL A 139 -0.78 -30.75 -23.81
N GLN A 140 -0.95 -31.27 -22.60
CA GLN A 140 -2.24 -31.31 -21.93
C GLN A 140 -2.81 -29.90 -21.71
N GLY A 141 -4.05 -29.68 -22.11
CA GLY A 141 -4.73 -28.38 -22.01
C GLY A 141 -4.63 -27.51 -23.27
N ASN A 142 -3.90 -27.96 -24.30
CA ASN A 142 -3.83 -27.24 -25.57
C ASN A 142 -5.21 -27.21 -26.27
N PRO A 143 -5.78 -26.04 -26.59
CA PRO A 143 -7.03 -25.97 -27.33
C PRO A 143 -6.86 -26.45 -28.79
N PRO A 144 -7.94 -26.90 -29.45
CA PRO A 144 -7.89 -27.20 -30.88
C PRO A 144 -7.59 -25.94 -31.68
N PHE A 145 -6.91 -26.08 -32.83
CA PHE A 145 -6.53 -24.96 -33.69
C PHE A 145 -7.72 -24.09 -34.14
N SER A 146 -8.91 -24.68 -34.30
CA SER A 146 -10.16 -23.95 -34.63
C SER A 146 -10.48 -22.82 -33.64
N THR A 147 -9.98 -22.91 -32.40
CA THR A 147 -10.10 -21.87 -31.38
C THR A 147 -9.44 -20.56 -31.81
N ILE A 148 -8.29 -20.64 -32.49
CA ILE A 148 -7.58 -19.46 -33.01
C ILE A 148 -8.43 -18.76 -34.06
N ILE A 149 -9.03 -19.52 -34.99
CA ILE A 149 -9.90 -18.99 -36.03
C ILE A 149 -11.12 -18.28 -35.42
N ASN A 150 -11.72 -18.86 -34.38
CA ASN A 150 -12.97 -18.37 -33.80
C ASN A 150 -12.80 -17.23 -32.78
N ASN A 151 -11.71 -17.27 -32.00
CA ASN A 151 -11.54 -16.42 -30.82
C ASN A 151 -10.30 -15.50 -30.92
N CYS A 152 -9.46 -15.65 -31.95
CA CYS A 152 -8.35 -14.74 -32.24
C CYS A 152 -8.42 -14.17 -33.67
N PRO A 153 -9.51 -13.48 -34.05
CA PRO A 153 -9.67 -12.93 -35.40
C PRO A 153 -8.87 -11.63 -35.65
N GLY A 154 -8.28 -11.04 -34.61
CA GLY A 154 -7.56 -9.77 -34.68
C GLY A 154 -6.10 -9.91 -35.15
N LEU A 155 -5.32 -8.84 -34.97
CA LEU A 155 -3.91 -8.80 -35.34
C LEU A 155 -2.99 -9.41 -34.27
N GLU A 156 -3.55 -9.81 -33.13
CA GLU A 156 -2.82 -10.37 -32.02
C GLU A 156 -2.32 -11.78 -32.31
N ASN A 157 -1.10 -12.09 -31.87
CA ASN A 157 -0.61 -13.46 -31.91
C ASN A 157 -1.16 -14.26 -30.72
N CYS A 158 -2.08 -15.20 -30.96
CA CYS A 158 -2.59 -16.12 -29.92
C CYS A 158 -1.91 -17.50 -29.92
N ALA A 159 -0.78 -17.65 -30.63
CA ALA A 159 0.03 -18.85 -30.62
C ALA A 159 1.33 -18.66 -29.82
N MET A 160 1.76 -19.73 -29.15
CA MET A 160 3.00 -19.79 -28.38
C MET A 160 3.79 -21.04 -28.79
N ASN A 161 5.11 -20.93 -28.87
CA ASN A 161 5.94 -22.11 -29.10
C ASN A 161 5.94 -23.02 -27.84
N GLN A 162 6.25 -24.30 -28.03
CA GLN A 162 6.26 -25.26 -26.92
C GLN A 162 7.38 -25.00 -25.91
N THR A 163 8.53 -24.51 -26.35
CA THR A 163 9.69 -24.24 -25.49
C THR A 163 9.37 -23.19 -24.43
N THR A 164 8.82 -22.05 -24.85
CA THR A 164 8.39 -20.95 -23.98
C THR A 164 7.26 -21.39 -23.05
N TYR A 165 6.27 -22.15 -23.56
CA TYR A 165 5.24 -22.72 -22.70
C TYR A 165 5.83 -23.64 -21.61
N ASN A 166 6.76 -24.53 -21.96
CA ASN A 166 7.39 -25.44 -21.02
C ASN A 166 8.17 -24.69 -19.93
N GLU A 167 8.81 -23.58 -20.28
CA GLU A 167 9.51 -22.72 -19.31
C GLU A 167 8.54 -22.04 -18.34
N MET A 168 7.44 -21.46 -18.85
CA MET A 168 6.38 -20.89 -17.99
C MET A 168 5.78 -21.96 -17.07
N LYS A 169 5.49 -23.14 -17.61
CA LYS A 169 4.93 -24.26 -16.86
C LYS A 169 5.88 -24.68 -15.72
N LYS A 170 7.18 -24.81 -16.00
CA LYS A 170 8.19 -25.16 -14.99
C LYS A 170 8.23 -24.13 -13.85
N LEU A 171 8.16 -22.84 -14.17
CA LEU A 171 8.12 -21.76 -13.17
C LEU A 171 6.84 -21.84 -12.32
N ALA A 172 5.68 -22.03 -12.95
CA ALA A 172 4.41 -22.15 -12.25
C ALA A 172 4.35 -23.39 -11.34
N GLU A 173 4.83 -24.56 -11.80
CA GLU A 173 4.89 -25.78 -10.99
C GLU A 173 5.87 -25.63 -9.82
N SER A 174 7.02 -24.97 -10.04
CA SER A 174 7.98 -24.67 -8.98
C SER A 174 7.39 -23.72 -7.94
N LEU A 175 6.64 -22.70 -8.37
CA LEU A 175 5.96 -21.77 -7.48
C LEU A 175 4.83 -22.45 -6.69
N GLN A 176 4.07 -23.35 -7.33
CA GLN A 176 3.04 -24.13 -6.64
C GLN A 176 3.63 -25.06 -5.58
N ALA A 177 4.76 -25.71 -5.87
CA ALA A 177 5.48 -26.54 -4.90
C ALA A 177 6.10 -25.71 -3.77
N ALA A 178 6.56 -24.48 -4.06
CA ALA A 178 7.01 -23.53 -3.05
C ALA A 178 5.87 -23.12 -2.10
N GLN A 179 4.66 -22.91 -2.63
CA GLN A 179 3.51 -22.51 -1.83
C GLN A 179 2.93 -23.65 -0.98
N THR A 180 2.75 -24.83 -1.59
CA THR A 180 2.01 -25.95 -0.98
C THR A 180 2.85 -27.23 -0.93
N ASN A 181 2.93 -27.85 0.24
CA ASN A 181 3.68 -29.08 0.44
C ASN A 181 2.95 -30.24 -0.25
N ALA A 182 3.68 -31.00 -1.07
CA ALA A 182 3.09 -32.07 -1.86
C ALA A 182 2.46 -33.19 -1.01
N THR A 183 3.02 -33.45 0.17
CA THR A 183 2.59 -34.53 1.07
C THR A 183 1.49 -34.08 2.02
N THR A 184 1.71 -32.98 2.75
CA THR A 184 0.77 -32.53 3.80
C THR A 184 -0.37 -31.68 3.25
N LYS A 185 -0.26 -31.19 2.01
CA LYS A 185 -1.16 -30.20 1.39
C LYS A 185 -1.26 -28.87 2.17
N GLY A 186 -0.40 -28.67 3.17
CA GLY A 186 -0.29 -27.45 3.94
C GLY A 186 0.67 -26.43 3.30
N ASN A 187 0.80 -25.29 3.96
CA ASN A 187 1.77 -24.26 3.60
C ASN A 187 3.21 -24.82 3.55
N ASN A 188 3.96 -24.45 2.51
CA ASN A 188 5.38 -24.80 2.35
C ASN A 188 6.30 -23.57 2.32
N LEU A 189 5.75 -22.36 2.45
CA LEU A 189 6.53 -21.14 2.64
C LEU A 189 6.99 -20.98 4.08
N CYS A 190 8.27 -20.68 4.24
CA CYS A 190 8.88 -20.37 5.53
C CYS A 190 8.53 -18.93 5.95
N ALA A 191 8.64 -18.65 7.25
CA ALA A 191 8.58 -17.28 7.73
C ALA A 191 9.70 -16.42 7.10
N LEU A 192 9.62 -15.10 7.27
CA LEU A 192 10.65 -14.17 6.76
C LEU A 192 12.04 -14.44 7.36
N SER A 193 12.08 -15.09 8.53
CA SER A 193 13.28 -15.57 9.21
C SER A 193 13.99 -16.75 8.54
N GLY A 194 13.35 -17.37 7.55
CA GLY A 194 13.90 -18.53 6.84
C GLY A 194 13.32 -19.86 7.31
N CYS A 195 13.83 -20.94 6.72
CA CYS A 195 13.35 -22.29 6.97
C CYS A 195 14.10 -22.93 8.12
N ALA A 196 13.38 -23.45 9.11
CA ALA A 196 14.00 -24.16 10.23
C ALA A 196 14.50 -25.54 9.79
N THR A 197 15.70 -25.91 10.20
CA THR A 197 16.21 -27.29 10.09
C THR A 197 15.69 -28.10 11.28
N THR A 198 14.53 -28.73 11.14
CA THR A 198 14.05 -29.70 12.13
C THR A 198 14.15 -31.11 11.56
N GLU A 199 15.00 -31.94 12.14
CA GLU A 199 15.09 -33.36 11.80
C GLU A 199 13.79 -34.08 12.21
N GLY A 200 13.18 -34.82 11.27
CA GLY A 200 12.05 -35.72 11.56
C GLY A 200 10.64 -35.17 11.33
N GLN A 201 10.47 -33.89 11.01
CA GLN A 201 9.20 -33.33 10.51
C GLN A 201 9.34 -32.96 9.02
N ASN A 202 8.23 -32.78 8.29
CA ASN A 202 8.23 -32.19 6.94
C ASN A 202 7.97 -30.67 7.07
N PRO A 203 8.93 -29.85 7.55
CA PRO A 203 8.70 -28.42 7.70
C PRO A 203 8.61 -27.73 6.33
N PRO A 204 8.04 -26.52 6.28
CA PRO A 204 8.19 -25.62 5.15
C PRO A 204 9.66 -25.50 4.74
N ASN A 205 9.95 -25.56 3.44
CA ASN A 205 11.32 -25.53 2.91
C ASN A 205 11.56 -24.50 1.79
N SER A 206 10.57 -23.67 1.46
CA SER A 206 10.72 -22.60 0.47
C SER A 206 10.72 -21.23 1.14
N THR A 207 11.71 -20.40 0.83
CA THR A 207 11.75 -19.03 1.34
C THR A 207 10.82 -18.12 0.55
N VAL A 208 10.22 -17.13 1.23
CA VAL A 208 9.37 -16.12 0.56
C VAL A 208 10.09 -15.39 -0.57
N SER A 209 11.39 -15.09 -0.42
CA SER A 209 12.18 -14.44 -1.47
C SER A 209 12.30 -15.31 -2.72
N SER A 210 12.61 -16.61 -2.57
CA SER A 210 12.72 -17.53 -3.71
C SER A 210 11.39 -17.72 -4.45
N ALA A 211 10.28 -17.73 -3.70
CA ALA A 211 8.95 -17.83 -4.27
C ALA A 211 8.58 -16.55 -5.03
N LEU A 212 8.84 -15.36 -4.46
CA LEU A 212 8.62 -14.08 -5.14
C LEU A 212 9.49 -13.93 -6.39
N GLU A 213 10.75 -14.36 -6.37
CA GLU A 213 11.61 -14.38 -7.56
C GLU A 213 11.07 -15.31 -8.66
N THR A 214 10.55 -16.47 -8.28
CA THR A 214 9.93 -17.41 -9.22
C THR A 214 8.65 -16.80 -9.83
N ALA A 215 7.82 -16.17 -9.00
CA ALA A 215 6.63 -15.44 -9.44
C ALA A 215 7.00 -14.29 -10.39
N GLN A 216 8.05 -13.52 -10.08
CA GLN A 216 8.56 -12.44 -10.92
C GLN A 216 8.95 -12.96 -12.30
N LYS A 217 9.78 -14.01 -12.36
CA LYS A 217 10.22 -14.65 -13.61
C LYS A 217 9.03 -15.14 -14.44
N LEU A 218 8.03 -15.76 -13.81
CA LEU A 218 6.82 -16.22 -14.50
C LEU A 218 6.04 -15.06 -15.11
N MET A 219 5.74 -14.02 -14.31
CA MET A 219 4.96 -12.88 -14.77
C MET A 219 5.71 -12.06 -15.83
N ASP A 220 7.04 -11.93 -15.72
CA ASP A 220 7.87 -11.29 -16.75
C ASP A 220 7.87 -12.09 -18.06
N LEU A 221 8.02 -13.41 -17.98
CA LEU A 221 7.98 -14.27 -19.17
C LEU A 221 6.62 -14.17 -19.87
N ILE A 222 5.50 -14.18 -19.12
CA ILE A 222 4.16 -13.97 -19.68
C ILE A 222 4.04 -12.60 -20.36
N ALA A 223 4.53 -11.53 -19.72
CA ALA A 223 4.47 -10.18 -20.30
C ALA A 223 5.30 -10.07 -21.60
N ASN A 224 6.49 -10.66 -21.63
CA ASN A 224 7.45 -10.53 -22.72
C ASN A 224 7.16 -11.43 -23.92
N THR A 225 6.44 -12.54 -23.71
CA THR A 225 6.15 -13.51 -24.78
C THR A 225 5.22 -12.95 -25.85
N LYS A 226 4.45 -11.89 -25.54
CA LYS A 226 3.50 -11.25 -26.47
C LYS A 226 2.59 -12.28 -27.15
N THR A 227 2.06 -13.22 -26.36
CA THR A 227 0.96 -14.10 -26.77
C THR A 227 -0.32 -13.56 -26.15
N ALA A 228 -1.31 -13.26 -26.98
CA ALA A 228 -2.61 -12.82 -26.51
C ALA A 228 -3.40 -13.98 -25.88
N MET A 229 -4.17 -13.64 -24.85
CA MET A 229 -5.09 -14.55 -24.18
C MET A 229 -6.51 -14.33 -24.68
N MET A 230 -7.13 -15.41 -25.13
CA MET A 230 -8.53 -15.50 -25.53
C MET A 230 -9.40 -15.81 -24.29
N TRP A 231 -10.00 -14.81 -23.67
CA TRP A 231 -10.81 -15.00 -22.45
C TRP A 231 -12.02 -15.91 -22.69
N LYS A 232 -12.54 -15.94 -23.92
CA LYS A 232 -13.64 -16.81 -24.34
C LYS A 232 -13.34 -18.31 -24.18
N ASN A 233 -12.06 -18.69 -24.07
CA ASN A 233 -11.67 -20.07 -23.78
C ASN A 233 -11.87 -20.45 -22.30
N ILE A 234 -12.01 -19.47 -21.41
CA ILE A 234 -12.17 -19.72 -19.98
C ILE A 234 -13.63 -20.02 -19.70
N VAL A 235 -13.91 -21.26 -19.29
CA VAL A 235 -15.26 -21.67 -18.90
C VAL A 235 -15.34 -21.89 -17.41
N ILE A 236 -16.14 -21.06 -16.75
CA ILE A 236 -16.44 -21.11 -15.32
C ILE A 236 -17.94 -20.88 -15.18
N SER A 237 -18.67 -21.89 -14.70
CA SER A 237 -20.12 -21.81 -14.53
C SER A 237 -20.53 -20.68 -13.57
N GLY A 238 -21.51 -19.87 -13.96
CA GLY A 238 -21.97 -18.70 -13.24
C GLY A 238 -21.04 -17.48 -13.36
N VAL A 239 -20.00 -17.56 -14.20
CA VAL A 239 -19.07 -16.45 -14.48
C VAL A 239 -18.98 -16.22 -15.98
N SER A 240 -18.49 -17.20 -16.74
CA SER A 240 -18.26 -17.05 -18.18
C SER A 240 -19.53 -17.14 -19.02
N ASN A 241 -20.61 -17.66 -18.47
CA ASN A 241 -21.94 -17.73 -19.08
C ASN A 241 -22.94 -16.72 -18.47
N ALA A 242 -22.46 -15.81 -17.63
CA ALA A 242 -23.28 -14.76 -17.02
C ALA A 242 -23.16 -13.43 -17.77
N SER A 243 -24.08 -12.50 -17.50
CA SER A 243 -23.97 -11.13 -18.01
C SER A 243 -22.70 -10.46 -17.46
N GLY A 244 -21.94 -9.79 -18.33
CA GLY A 244 -20.64 -9.19 -17.98
C GLY A 244 -19.45 -10.15 -18.09
N ALA A 245 -19.63 -11.33 -18.68
CA ALA A 245 -18.51 -12.23 -19.01
C ALA A 245 -17.50 -11.55 -19.93
N ILE A 246 -16.21 -11.81 -19.68
CA ILE A 246 -15.11 -11.27 -20.48
C ILE A 246 -14.92 -12.19 -21.69
N THR A 247 -15.06 -11.64 -22.88
CA THR A 247 -14.91 -12.38 -24.14
C THR A 247 -13.83 -11.79 -25.06
N SER A 248 -13.09 -10.80 -24.58
CA SER A 248 -12.03 -10.15 -25.35
C SER A 248 -10.81 -11.04 -25.55
N THR A 249 -10.03 -10.72 -26.57
CA THR A 249 -8.73 -11.31 -26.84
C THR A 249 -7.71 -10.19 -26.89
N ASN A 250 -6.68 -10.27 -26.05
CA ASN A 250 -5.60 -9.29 -26.03
C ASN A 250 -4.39 -9.82 -25.26
N TYR A 251 -3.26 -9.12 -25.31
CA TYR A 251 -2.08 -9.44 -24.50
C TYR A 251 -2.40 -9.32 -22.99
N PRO A 252 -1.81 -10.18 -22.14
CA PRO A 252 -1.94 -10.08 -20.68
C PRO A 252 -1.71 -8.67 -20.14
N THR A 253 -0.75 -7.94 -20.71
CA THR A 253 -0.41 -6.55 -20.34
C THR A 253 -1.52 -5.52 -20.62
N GLN A 254 -2.59 -5.89 -21.31
CA GLN A 254 -3.77 -5.03 -21.49
C GLN A 254 -4.85 -5.26 -20.43
N TYR A 255 -4.69 -6.27 -19.55
CA TYR A 255 -5.64 -6.56 -18.48
C TYR A 255 -5.10 -6.09 -17.13
N ALA A 256 -5.88 -5.28 -16.43
CA ALA A 256 -5.53 -4.72 -15.13
C ALA A 256 -5.22 -5.82 -14.09
N VAL A 257 -5.93 -6.95 -14.10
CA VAL A 257 -5.63 -8.09 -13.21
C VAL A 257 -4.19 -8.57 -13.34
N PHE A 258 -3.66 -8.68 -14.56
CA PHE A 258 -2.29 -9.11 -14.79
C PHE A 258 -1.30 -8.04 -14.34
N ASN A 259 -1.53 -6.78 -14.74
CA ASN A 259 -0.64 -5.68 -14.43
C ASN A 259 -0.54 -5.42 -12.92
N ASN A 260 -1.67 -5.46 -12.21
CA ASN A 260 -1.71 -5.24 -10.77
C ASN A 260 -1.00 -6.38 -10.03
N ILE A 261 -1.28 -7.65 -10.36
CA ILE A 261 -0.59 -8.80 -9.76
C ILE A 261 0.91 -8.73 -10.02
N LYS A 262 1.33 -8.36 -11.24
CA LYS A 262 2.75 -8.20 -11.58
C LYS A 262 3.41 -7.08 -10.77
N ALA A 263 2.72 -5.96 -10.54
CA ALA A 263 3.23 -4.82 -9.78
C ALA A 263 3.38 -5.10 -8.27
N MET A 264 2.58 -6.03 -7.72
CA MET A 264 2.65 -6.42 -6.31
C MET A 264 3.98 -7.09 -5.94
N ILE A 265 4.56 -7.85 -6.86
CA ILE A 265 5.76 -8.67 -6.60
C ILE A 265 6.98 -7.83 -6.19
N PRO A 266 7.41 -6.80 -6.94
CA PRO A 266 8.56 -5.99 -6.54
C PRO A 266 8.31 -5.17 -5.26
N ILE A 267 7.07 -4.74 -5.02
CA ILE A 267 6.69 -4.07 -3.75
C ILE A 267 6.92 -5.02 -2.57
N LEU A 268 6.48 -6.28 -2.69
CA LEU A 268 6.70 -7.28 -1.65
C LEU A 268 8.16 -7.67 -1.48
N GLN A 269 8.95 -7.73 -2.56
CA GLN A 269 10.39 -7.97 -2.44
C GLN A 269 11.05 -6.87 -1.60
N GLN A 270 10.71 -5.60 -1.85
CA GLN A 270 11.18 -4.47 -1.02
C GLN A 270 10.70 -4.58 0.43
N ALA A 271 9.44 -4.96 0.64
CA ALA A 271 8.87 -5.13 1.97
C ALA A 271 9.56 -6.27 2.77
N VAL A 272 9.88 -7.38 2.11
CA VAL A 272 10.62 -8.50 2.71
C VAL A 272 12.03 -8.04 3.12
N THR A 273 12.77 -7.41 2.21
CA THR A 273 14.12 -6.90 2.51
C THR A 273 14.09 -5.90 3.66
N LEU A 274 13.16 -4.93 3.63
CA LEU A 274 13.03 -3.95 4.70
C LEU A 274 12.67 -4.62 6.03
N SER A 275 11.79 -5.62 6.03
CA SER A 275 11.41 -6.37 7.23
C SER A 275 12.59 -7.12 7.86
N GLN A 276 13.44 -7.73 7.02
CA GLN A 276 14.64 -8.44 7.47
C GLN A 276 15.68 -7.46 8.06
N ASN A 277 15.94 -6.35 7.37
CA ASN A 277 16.83 -5.30 7.87
C ASN A 277 16.31 -4.69 9.17
N ASN A 278 15.00 -4.47 9.27
CA ASN A 278 14.38 -3.90 10.45
C ASN A 278 14.41 -4.86 11.66
N HIS A 279 14.37 -6.16 11.42
CA HIS A 279 14.63 -7.16 12.46
C HIS A 279 16.06 -7.05 13.00
N THR A 280 17.07 -6.87 12.14
CA THR A 280 18.45 -6.61 12.59
C THR A 280 18.55 -5.31 13.40
N LEU A 281 17.88 -4.23 12.99
CA LEU A 281 17.84 -2.98 13.78
C LEU A 281 17.14 -3.17 15.14
N SER A 282 16.12 -4.03 15.20
CA SER A 282 15.43 -4.37 16.46
C SER A 282 16.39 -4.99 17.48
N THR A 283 17.39 -5.77 17.07
CA THR A 283 18.30 -6.45 18.00
C THR A 283 19.32 -5.50 18.63
N SER A 284 19.64 -4.37 17.99
CA SER A 284 20.52 -3.33 18.56
C SER A 284 19.81 -2.39 19.55
N LEU A 285 18.47 -2.32 19.50
CA LEU A 285 17.68 -1.46 20.36
C LEU A 285 17.27 -2.16 21.68
N GLN A 286 17.60 -1.53 22.81
CA GLN A 286 17.24 -2.01 24.15
C GLN A 286 16.39 -0.98 24.90
N ALA A 287 15.59 -1.47 25.86
CA ALA A 287 14.84 -0.62 26.77
C ALA A 287 15.80 0.32 27.53
N GLN A 288 15.42 1.58 27.64
CA GLN A 288 16.25 2.62 28.23
C GLN A 288 15.96 2.77 29.73
N ALA A 289 17.00 3.09 30.49
CA ALA A 289 16.86 3.52 31.88
C ALA A 289 16.55 5.03 31.92
N THR A 290 16.00 5.52 33.04
CA THR A 290 15.67 6.94 33.19
C THR A 290 16.90 7.82 32.93
N GLY A 291 16.81 8.72 31.95
CA GLY A 291 17.85 9.66 31.56
C GLY A 291 18.75 9.20 30.40
N THR A 292 18.70 7.92 30.00
CA THR A 292 19.57 7.39 28.92
C THR A 292 18.99 7.56 27.53
N GLN A 293 17.70 7.90 27.40
CA GLN A 293 17.04 8.18 26.11
C GLN A 293 17.59 9.42 25.39
N THR A 294 18.43 10.21 26.06
CA THR A 294 19.20 11.32 25.48
C THR A 294 20.37 10.87 24.60
N ASN A 295 20.68 9.56 24.58
CA ASN A 295 21.70 8.99 23.71
C ASN A 295 21.36 9.26 22.23
N PRO A 296 22.20 10.02 21.50
CA PRO A 296 21.91 10.39 20.12
C PRO A 296 21.77 9.18 19.17
N ASN A 297 22.51 8.10 19.42
CA ASN A 297 22.42 6.89 18.63
C ASN A 297 21.08 6.19 18.84
N PHE A 298 20.65 6.06 20.10
CA PHE A 298 19.33 5.49 20.41
C PHE A 298 18.20 6.31 19.76
N ALA A 299 18.23 7.63 19.90
CA ALA A 299 17.21 8.53 19.36
C ALA A 299 17.12 8.43 17.82
N LYS A 300 18.26 8.33 17.14
CA LYS A 300 18.33 8.10 15.69
C LYS A 300 17.77 6.72 15.31
N ASP A 301 18.20 5.68 16.01
CA ASP A 301 17.87 4.29 15.68
C ASP A 301 16.40 3.97 15.94
N ILE A 302 15.81 4.43 17.06
CA ILE A 302 14.38 4.21 17.34
C ILE A 302 13.49 4.93 16.33
N TYR A 303 13.88 6.12 15.87
CA TYR A 303 13.14 6.86 14.85
C TYR A 303 13.23 6.19 13.48
N ALA A 304 14.43 5.76 13.06
CA ALA A 304 14.59 4.96 11.85
C ALA A 304 13.79 3.65 11.93
N PHE A 305 13.83 2.97 13.07
CA PHE A 305 13.10 1.73 13.32
C PHE A 305 11.59 1.91 13.18
N ALA A 306 11.03 2.99 13.74
CA ALA A 306 9.61 3.29 13.62
C ALA A 306 9.21 3.69 12.18
N GLN A 307 10.03 4.48 11.48
CA GLN A 307 9.78 4.86 10.08
C GLN A 307 9.78 3.64 9.15
N ASN A 308 10.75 2.74 9.33
CA ASN A 308 10.81 1.49 8.56
C ASN A 308 9.55 0.64 8.78
N GLN A 309 9.03 0.54 10.01
CA GLN A 309 7.79 -0.19 10.26
C GLN A 309 6.58 0.45 9.58
N LYS A 310 6.50 1.78 9.60
CA LYS A 310 5.45 2.49 8.86
C LYS A 310 5.53 2.21 7.36
N GLN A 311 6.74 2.20 6.79
CA GLN A 311 6.94 1.86 5.38
C GLN A 311 6.58 0.39 5.08
N ILE A 312 6.89 -0.56 5.97
CA ILE A 312 6.47 -1.97 5.84
C ILE A 312 4.94 -2.08 5.79
N ILE A 313 4.23 -1.37 6.68
CA ILE A 313 2.76 -1.32 6.66
C ILE A 313 2.24 -0.64 5.39
N SER A 314 2.90 0.43 4.92
CA SER A 314 2.54 1.10 3.66
C SER A 314 2.64 0.13 2.48
N TYR A 315 3.70 -0.67 2.38
CA TYR A 315 3.79 -1.68 1.31
C TYR A 315 2.64 -2.67 1.37
N ALA A 316 2.24 -3.15 2.55
CA ALA A 316 1.08 -4.03 2.68
C ALA A 316 -0.22 -3.33 2.23
N GLN A 317 -0.39 -2.04 2.52
CA GLN A 317 -1.50 -1.23 2.03
C GLN A 317 -1.47 -1.08 0.51
N ASP A 318 -0.30 -0.88 -0.09
CA ASP A 318 -0.13 -0.79 -1.55
C ASP A 318 -0.55 -2.09 -2.23
N ILE A 319 -0.21 -3.25 -1.66
CA ILE A 319 -0.69 -4.56 -2.14
C ILE A 319 -2.22 -4.64 -2.08
N PHE A 320 -2.82 -4.26 -0.97
CA PHE A 320 -4.28 -4.24 -0.83
C PHE A 320 -4.95 -3.30 -1.85
N ASN A 321 -4.36 -2.12 -2.08
CA ASN A 321 -4.86 -1.16 -3.08
C ASN A 321 -4.76 -1.72 -4.51
N LEU A 322 -3.67 -2.43 -4.82
CA LEU A 322 -3.52 -3.10 -6.12
C LEU A 322 -4.56 -4.21 -6.31
N PHE A 323 -4.92 -4.96 -5.26
CA PHE A 323 -6.04 -5.92 -5.35
C PHE A 323 -7.38 -5.21 -5.53
N SER A 324 -7.62 -4.16 -4.75
CA SER A 324 -8.88 -3.40 -4.77
C SER A 324 -9.13 -2.65 -6.08
N SER A 325 -8.07 -2.36 -6.84
CA SER A 325 -8.16 -1.71 -8.14
C SER A 325 -8.32 -2.68 -9.32
N ILE A 326 -8.32 -4.00 -9.08
CA ILE A 326 -8.65 -4.97 -10.12
C ILE A 326 -10.13 -4.83 -10.49
N PRO A 327 -10.48 -4.67 -11.78
CA PRO A 327 -11.86 -4.64 -12.22
C PRO A 327 -12.66 -5.85 -11.71
N LYS A 328 -13.88 -5.61 -11.23
CA LYS A 328 -14.69 -6.62 -10.52
C LYS A 328 -14.97 -7.86 -11.38
N ASP A 329 -15.18 -7.67 -12.68
CA ASP A 329 -15.32 -8.74 -13.66
C ASP A 329 -14.06 -9.61 -13.71
N GLN A 330 -12.87 -9.02 -13.87
CA GLN A 330 -11.60 -9.76 -13.88
C GLN A 330 -11.31 -10.45 -12.54
N TYR A 331 -11.62 -9.79 -11.43
CA TYR A 331 -11.43 -10.35 -10.09
C TYR A 331 -12.33 -11.57 -9.84
N ASN A 332 -13.58 -11.56 -10.31
CA ASN A 332 -14.50 -12.70 -10.21
C ASN A 332 -13.97 -13.93 -10.97
N TYR A 333 -13.30 -13.74 -12.10
CA TYR A 333 -12.59 -14.85 -12.77
C TYR A 333 -11.40 -15.34 -11.94
N LEU A 334 -10.60 -14.43 -11.38
CA LEU A 334 -9.44 -14.77 -10.57
C LEU A 334 -9.83 -15.62 -9.35
N GLU A 335 -10.80 -15.15 -8.57
CA GLU A 335 -11.30 -15.86 -7.38
C GLU A 335 -11.83 -17.26 -7.72
N LYS A 336 -12.45 -17.42 -8.89
CA LYS A 336 -13.07 -18.69 -9.31
C LYS A 336 -12.22 -19.49 -10.29
N ALA A 337 -10.93 -19.16 -10.44
CA ALA A 337 -10.03 -19.84 -11.37
C ALA A 337 -9.92 -21.35 -11.11
N TYR A 338 -10.13 -21.81 -9.87
CA TYR A 338 -10.15 -23.23 -9.50
C TYR A 338 -11.35 -24.01 -10.05
N LEU A 339 -12.42 -23.32 -10.46
CA LEU A 339 -13.63 -23.91 -11.04
C LEU A 339 -13.58 -23.97 -12.57
N LYS A 340 -12.46 -23.52 -13.18
CA LYS A 340 -12.28 -23.56 -14.63
C LYS A 340 -12.34 -24.99 -15.13
N ILE A 341 -13.17 -25.23 -16.15
CA ILE A 341 -13.30 -26.53 -16.82
C ILE A 341 -12.78 -26.45 -18.26
N PRO A 342 -12.18 -27.53 -18.78
CA PRO A 342 -11.74 -27.57 -20.17
C PRO A 342 -12.92 -27.71 -21.14
N ASN A 343 -12.85 -27.05 -22.31
CA ASN A 343 -13.86 -27.20 -23.37
C ASN A 343 -13.74 -28.53 -24.14
N ALA A 344 -12.61 -29.21 -24.01
CA ALA A 344 -12.35 -30.49 -24.67
C ALA A 344 -11.35 -31.32 -23.85
N GLY A 345 -11.44 -32.65 -23.96
CA GLY A 345 -10.60 -33.58 -23.20
C GLY A 345 -11.09 -33.81 -21.77
N SER A 346 -10.27 -34.50 -20.97
CA SER A 346 -10.63 -34.89 -19.61
C SER A 346 -10.60 -33.71 -18.63
N THR A 347 -11.63 -33.60 -17.80
CA THR A 347 -11.64 -32.62 -16.69
C THR A 347 -10.62 -33.05 -15.63
N PRO A 348 -9.64 -32.22 -15.25
CA PRO A 348 -8.67 -32.58 -14.24
C PRO A 348 -9.31 -32.75 -12.87
N THR A 349 -8.86 -33.75 -12.12
CA THR A 349 -9.35 -34.03 -10.75
C THR A 349 -8.69 -33.18 -9.67
N ASN A 350 -7.60 -32.47 -10.00
CA ASN A 350 -6.83 -31.67 -9.05
C ASN A 350 -6.55 -30.23 -9.58
N PRO A 351 -7.57 -29.38 -9.71
CA PRO A 351 -7.37 -27.96 -10.05
C PRO A 351 -6.60 -27.23 -8.95
N TYR A 352 -6.02 -26.07 -9.25
CA TYR A 352 -5.37 -25.22 -8.25
C TYR A 352 -6.42 -24.62 -7.29
N ARG A 353 -6.68 -25.32 -6.18
CA ARG A 353 -7.78 -24.97 -5.24
C ARG A 353 -7.43 -23.87 -4.24
N GLN A 354 -6.16 -23.51 -4.06
CA GLN A 354 -5.78 -22.52 -3.03
C GLN A 354 -6.38 -21.13 -3.29
N VAL A 355 -6.70 -20.79 -4.54
CA VAL A 355 -7.34 -19.51 -4.90
C VAL A 355 -8.71 -19.30 -4.22
N VAL A 356 -9.35 -20.35 -3.71
CA VAL A 356 -10.56 -20.24 -2.88
C VAL A 356 -10.34 -19.39 -1.62
N ASN A 357 -9.09 -19.32 -1.13
CA ASN A 357 -8.71 -18.55 0.05
C ASN A 357 -8.34 -17.10 -0.27
N LEU A 358 -8.25 -16.72 -1.55
CA LEU A 358 -7.71 -15.41 -1.96
C LEU A 358 -8.44 -14.23 -1.32
N ASN A 359 -9.79 -14.28 -1.26
CA ASN A 359 -10.59 -13.24 -0.62
C ASN A 359 -10.27 -13.10 0.88
N GLN A 360 -10.15 -14.24 1.57
CA GLN A 360 -9.80 -14.26 2.99
C GLN A 360 -8.37 -13.74 3.22
N GLU A 361 -7.43 -14.12 2.35
CA GLU A 361 -6.04 -13.64 2.39
C GLU A 361 -5.98 -12.12 2.20
N ILE A 362 -6.70 -11.56 1.22
CA ILE A 362 -6.76 -10.11 0.97
C ILE A 362 -7.40 -9.35 2.15
N GLN A 363 -8.51 -9.85 2.70
CA GLN A 363 -9.11 -9.26 3.90
C GLN A 363 -8.16 -9.28 5.09
N THR A 364 -7.35 -10.33 5.21
CA THR A 364 -6.34 -10.43 6.27
C THR A 364 -5.26 -9.34 6.13
N ILE A 365 -4.87 -8.98 4.90
CA ILE A 365 -3.96 -7.84 4.66
C ILE A 365 -4.60 -6.55 5.18
N GLN A 366 -5.85 -6.28 4.83
CA GLN A 366 -6.57 -5.07 5.26
C GLN A 366 -6.67 -4.99 6.80
N ASN A 367 -7.03 -6.10 7.44
CA ASN A 367 -7.13 -6.19 8.89
C ASN A 367 -5.78 -5.95 9.56
N ASN A 368 -4.70 -6.52 9.02
CA ASN A 368 -3.34 -6.31 9.51
C ASN A 368 -2.91 -4.84 9.39
N VAL A 369 -3.17 -4.19 8.24
CA VAL A 369 -2.84 -2.77 8.06
C VAL A 369 -3.60 -1.91 9.07
N SER A 370 -4.90 -2.13 9.26
CA SER A 370 -5.67 -1.36 10.23
C SER A 370 -5.23 -1.61 11.68
N TYR A 371 -4.95 -2.87 12.04
CA TYR A 371 -4.59 -3.24 13.41
C TYR A 371 -3.21 -2.71 13.81
N TYR A 372 -2.21 -2.91 12.95
CA TYR A 372 -0.84 -2.51 13.24
C TYR A 372 -0.56 -1.03 12.91
N GLY A 373 -1.20 -0.47 11.88
CA GLY A 373 -0.95 0.89 11.39
C GLY A 373 -1.13 1.97 12.46
N ASN A 374 -2.31 2.02 13.10
CA ASN A 374 -2.63 3.03 14.12
C ASN A 374 -1.64 3.02 15.30
N ARG A 375 -1.19 1.83 15.69
CA ARG A 375 -0.24 1.66 16.80
C ARG A 375 1.20 1.98 16.37
N VAL A 376 1.59 1.65 15.14
CA VAL A 376 2.89 2.06 14.58
C VAL A 376 2.95 3.59 14.45
N ASP A 377 1.87 4.24 14.01
CA ASP A 377 1.81 5.71 13.94
C ASP A 377 1.96 6.35 15.33
N SER A 378 1.32 5.77 16.35
CA SER A 378 1.46 6.22 17.73
C SER A 378 2.91 6.09 18.23
N ALA A 379 3.53 4.92 18.03
CA ALA A 379 4.93 4.69 18.41
C ALA A 379 5.91 5.54 17.59
N LEU A 380 5.63 5.80 16.31
CA LEU A 380 6.41 6.69 15.46
C LEU A 380 6.35 8.14 15.94
N SER A 381 5.19 8.61 16.41
CA SER A 381 5.08 9.94 16.99
C SER A 381 6.00 10.08 18.20
N VAL A 382 6.01 9.08 19.10
CA VAL A 382 6.91 9.08 20.27
C VAL A 382 8.38 8.99 19.85
N ALA A 383 8.72 8.13 18.90
CA ALA A 383 10.10 8.02 18.40
C ALA A 383 10.60 9.32 17.75
N ARG A 384 9.71 10.05 17.04
CA ARG A 384 9.99 11.38 16.50
C ARG A 384 10.22 12.40 17.60
N ASP A 385 9.42 12.38 18.66
CA ASP A 385 9.59 13.27 19.81
C ASP A 385 10.96 13.04 20.47
N VAL A 386 11.37 11.77 20.66
CA VAL A 386 12.70 11.40 21.18
C VAL A 386 13.82 11.92 20.27
N TYR A 387 13.69 11.71 18.96
CA TYR A 387 14.68 12.17 17.97
C TYR A 387 14.85 13.69 17.97
N ASN A 388 13.74 14.43 18.06
CA ASN A 388 13.73 15.89 17.99
C ASN A 388 13.93 16.57 19.35
N LEU A 389 14.15 15.84 20.45
CA LEU A 389 14.16 16.41 21.81
C LEU A 389 15.01 17.68 21.93
N LYS A 390 16.28 17.64 21.50
CA LYS A 390 17.17 18.81 21.56
C LYS A 390 16.72 19.98 20.69
N SER A 391 16.15 19.70 19.52
CA SER A 391 15.59 20.75 18.64
C SER A 391 14.38 21.39 19.30
N ASN A 392 13.47 20.56 19.81
CA ASN A 392 12.25 21.01 20.47
C ASN A 392 12.55 21.85 21.71
N GLU A 393 13.58 21.50 22.50
CA GLU A 393 14.04 22.29 23.65
C GLU A 393 14.54 23.69 23.26
N ALA A 394 15.21 23.84 22.12
CA ALA A 394 15.63 25.15 21.62
C ALA A 394 14.46 25.94 21.00
N GLU A 395 13.60 25.25 20.25
CA GLU A 395 12.43 25.84 19.59
C GLU A 395 11.40 26.34 20.59
N ILE A 396 11.18 25.64 21.72
CA ILE A 396 10.19 26.06 22.71
C ILE A 396 10.60 27.35 23.41
N VAL A 397 11.91 27.54 23.66
CA VAL A 397 12.44 28.79 24.23
C VAL A 397 12.21 29.95 23.25
N THR A 398 12.44 29.71 21.97
CA THR A 398 12.23 30.71 20.90
C THR A 398 10.77 31.06 20.74
N ALA A 399 9.89 30.06 20.67
CA ALA A 399 8.44 30.25 20.53
C ALA A 399 7.84 30.96 21.76
N TYR A 400 8.27 30.61 22.96
CA TYR A 400 7.86 31.29 24.19
C TYR A 400 8.34 32.74 24.21
N SER A 401 9.59 33.00 23.86
CA SER A 401 10.14 34.36 23.81
C SER A 401 9.40 35.23 22.78
N SER A 402 9.06 34.65 21.62
CA SER A 402 8.30 35.34 20.58
C SER A 402 6.88 35.66 21.03
N ALA A 403 6.20 34.72 21.70
CA ALA A 403 4.88 34.95 22.29
C ALA A 403 4.88 35.98 23.41
N ASN A 404 5.97 36.07 24.19
CA ASN A 404 6.09 37.02 25.29
C ASN A 404 6.46 38.44 24.82
N ASN A 405 7.14 38.56 23.68
CA ASN A 405 7.50 39.86 23.09
C ASN A 405 6.37 40.48 22.27
N LEU A 406 5.51 39.64 21.68
CA LEU A 406 4.31 40.04 20.95
C LEU A 406 3.22 40.52 21.91
#